data_AF-A0A9E4FG14-F1
#
_entry.id   AF-A0A9E4FG14-F1
#
_cell.length_a   1.000
_cell.length_b   1.000
_cell.length_c   1.000
_cell.angle_alpha   90.00
_cell.angle_beta   90.00
_cell.angle_gamma   90.00
#
_symmetry.space_group_name_H-M   'P 1'
#
loop_
_entity.id
_entity.type
_entity.pdbx_description
1 polymer ?
#
loop_
_entity_poly.entity_id
_entity_poly.type
_entity_poly.pdbx_seq_one_letter_code
_entity_poly.pdbx_strand_id
1 'polypeptide(L)' 'AEAGGDADGYLGYVAGDGRAEHDALQAQLHGAGIFGVPTYVIDGEIFFGREHLPAIRWLLGGRQGPAPDVAYDRFETP' A
#
# COMPACT_ATOMS: atom_id res chain seq x y z
N ALA A 1 -12.21 -6.68 -18.48
CA ALA A 1 -12.18 -8.04 -19.06
C ALA A 1 -11.87 -9.11 -18.01
N GLU A 2 -10.66 -9.21 -17.44
CA GLU A 2 -10.35 -10.25 -16.42
C GLU A 2 -10.96 -9.98 -15.04
N ALA A 3 -11.04 -8.70 -14.64
CA ALA A 3 -11.69 -8.27 -13.39
C ALA A 3 -13.23 -8.15 -13.50
N GLY A 4 -13.85 -8.56 -14.62
CA GLY A 4 -15.30 -8.49 -14.83
C GLY A 4 -15.91 -7.10 -15.06
N GLY A 5 -15.10 -6.03 -15.12
CA GLY A 5 -15.57 -4.65 -15.35
C GLY A 5 -15.86 -4.31 -16.82
N ASP A 6 -16.69 -3.27 -17.01
CA ASP A 6 -16.99 -2.62 -18.29
C ASP A 6 -15.76 -1.86 -18.81
N ALA A 7 -15.25 -2.28 -19.97
CA ALA A 7 -14.05 -1.70 -20.57
C ALA A 7 -14.29 -0.30 -21.12
N ASP A 8 -15.44 -0.07 -21.77
CA ASP A 8 -15.72 1.21 -22.43
C ASP A 8 -16.04 2.28 -21.38
N GLY A 9 -16.81 1.93 -20.35
CA GLY A 9 -17.01 2.78 -19.18
C GLY A 9 -15.70 3.13 -18.47
N TYR A 10 -14.79 2.16 -18.31
CA TYR A 10 -13.48 2.42 -17.71
C TYR A 10 -12.63 3.38 -18.56
N LEU A 11 -12.63 3.23 -19.88
CA LEU A 11 -11.92 4.14 -20.78
C LEU A 11 -12.45 5.58 -20.68
N GLY A 12 -13.77 5.75 -20.57
CA GLY A 12 -14.38 7.06 -20.30
C GLY A 12 -13.95 7.64 -18.95
N TYR A 13 -13.93 6.81 -17.90
CA TYR A 13 -13.53 7.21 -16.56
C TYR A 13 -12.07 7.67 -16.47
N VAL A 14 -11.12 6.90 -17.03
CA VAL A 14 -9.68 7.25 -16.99
C VAL A 14 -9.34 8.50 -17.80
N ALA A 15 -10.18 8.88 -18.77
CA ALA A 15 -10.02 10.11 -19.53
C ALA A 15 -10.65 11.34 -18.84
N GLY A 16 -11.49 11.12 -17.83
CA GLY A 16 -12.22 12.17 -17.10
C GLY A 16 -11.96 12.10 -15.60
N ASP A 17 -13.01 11.86 -14.83
CA ASP A 17 -13.02 11.94 -13.36
C ASP A 17 -11.92 11.09 -12.72
N GLY A 18 -11.65 9.89 -13.25
CA GLY A 18 -10.61 9.01 -12.72
C GLY A 18 -9.21 9.60 -12.79
N ARG A 19 -8.91 10.40 -13.83
CA ARG A 19 -7.65 11.13 -13.92
C ARG A 19 -7.59 12.28 -12.90
N ALA A 20 -8.66 13.04 -12.77
CA ALA A 20 -8.71 14.16 -11.83
C ALA A 20 -8.53 13.68 -10.37
N GLU A 21 -9.21 12.59 -10.01
CA GLU A 21 -9.09 11.97 -8.69
C GLU A 21 -7.68 11.40 -8.46
N HIS A 22 -7.10 10.70 -9.44
CA HIS A 22 -5.73 10.19 -9.36
C HIS A 22 -4.72 11.30 -9.05
N ASP A 23 -4.77 12.40 -9.81
CA ASP A 23 -3.82 13.51 -9.66
C ASP A 23 -4.00 14.23 -8.31
N ALA A 24 -5.25 14.38 -7.85
CA ALA A 24 -5.57 14.93 -6.54
C ALA A 24 -5.07 14.03 -5.39
N LEU A 25 -5.17 12.71 -5.54
CA LEU A 25 -4.72 11.76 -4.52
C LEU A 25 -3.19 11.75 -4.38
N GLN A 26 -2.46 11.82 -5.50
CA GLN A 26 -1.00 11.90 -5.48
C GLN A 26 -0.50 13.12 -4.69
N ALA A 27 -1.13 14.28 -4.90
CA ALA A 27 -0.80 15.50 -4.15
C ALA A 27 -1.06 15.36 -2.65
N GLN A 28 -2.19 14.75 -2.27
CA GLN A 28 -2.55 14.52 -0.87
C GLN A 28 -1.58 13.57 -0.16
N LEU A 29 -1.19 12.47 -0.83
CA LEU A 29 -0.28 11.47 -0.25
C LEU A 29 1.13 12.04 -0.02
N HIS A 30 1.66 12.83 -0.95
CA HIS A 30 2.95 13.51 -0.76
C HIS A 30 2.91 14.48 0.43
N GLY A 31 1.79 15.20 0.62
CA GLY A 31 1.60 16.07 1.79
C GLY A 31 1.57 15.31 3.12
N ALA A 32 1.20 14.02 3.09
CA ALA A 32 1.18 13.13 4.25
C ALA A 32 2.50 12.36 4.47
N GLY A 33 3.56 12.67 3.71
CA GLY A 33 4.86 11.99 3.84
C GLY A 33 4.97 10.66 3.10
N ILE A 34 4.01 10.33 2.24
CA ILE A 34 3.97 9.09 1.44
C ILE A 34 4.50 9.41 0.04
N PHE A 35 5.75 9.04 -0.25
CA PHE A 35 6.43 9.42 -1.51
C PHE A 35 6.66 8.26 -2.49
N GLY A 36 6.32 7.04 -2.10
CA GLY A 36 6.58 5.87 -2.93
C GLY A 36 5.77 4.65 -2.51
N VAL A 37 6.03 3.54 -3.18
CA VAL A 37 5.30 2.28 -2.97
C VAL A 37 6.26 1.09 -2.83
N PRO A 38 5.88 0.04 -2.07
CA PRO A 38 4.70 0.02 -1.19
C PRO A 38 4.93 0.87 0.07
N THR A 39 3.88 1.59 0.50
CA THR A 39 3.83 2.26 1.81
C THR A 39 2.63 1.72 2.57
N TYR A 40 2.82 1.40 3.85
CA TYR A 40 1.75 0.96 4.75
C TYR A 40 1.57 1.99 5.86
N VAL A 41 0.33 2.27 6.23
CA VAL A 41 0.01 3.15 7.36
C VAL A 41 -0.80 2.36 8.38
N ILE A 42 -0.26 2.16 9.57
CA ILE A 42 -0.89 1.39 10.66
C ILE A 42 -0.89 2.28 11.91
N ASP A 43 -2.07 2.56 12.47
CA ASP A 43 -2.23 3.45 13.64
C ASP A 43 -1.50 4.81 13.52
N GLY A 44 -1.40 5.35 12.30
CA GLY A 44 -0.72 6.62 12.01
C GLY A 44 0.80 6.50 11.82
N GLU A 45 1.37 5.31 11.99
CA GLU A 45 2.79 5.03 11.71
C GLU A 45 2.98 4.63 10.25
N ILE A 46 4.01 5.20 9.61
CA ILE A 46 4.33 4.99 8.20
C ILE A 46 5.47 3.97 8.07
N PHE A 47 5.22 2.91 7.31
CA PHE A 47 6.20 1.88 6.94
C PHE A 47 6.44 1.92 5.45
N PHE A 48 7.63 2.37 5.03
CA PHE A 48 8.00 2.48 3.63
C PHE A 48 8.84 1.28 3.19
N GLY A 49 8.33 0.48 2.26
CA GLY A 49 8.99 -0.70 1.74
C GLY A 49 8.46 -2.02 2.33
N ARG A 50 8.63 -3.10 1.58
CA ARG A 50 8.12 -4.44 1.93
C ARG A 50 8.88 -5.11 3.08
N GLU A 51 10.09 -4.64 3.36
CA GLU A 51 10.96 -5.09 4.44
C GLU A 51 10.39 -4.85 5.84
N HIS A 52 9.34 -4.02 5.94
CA HIS A 52 8.57 -3.80 7.17
C HIS A 52 7.41 -4.78 7.37
N LEU A 53 7.14 -5.67 6.41
CA LEU A 53 6.05 -6.65 6.55
C LEU A 53 6.15 -7.54 7.80
N PRO A 54 7.34 -7.99 8.25
CA PRO A 54 7.46 -8.69 9.53
C PRO A 54 7.01 -7.84 10.71
N ALA A 55 7.40 -6.56 10.76
CA ALA A 55 6.99 -5.62 11.79
C ALA A 55 5.48 -5.38 11.76
N ILE A 56 4.91 -5.16 10.59
CA ILE A 56 3.45 -5.00 10.40
C ILE A 56 2.71 -6.25 10.89
N ARG A 57 3.18 -7.46 10.54
CA ARG A 57 2.60 -8.71 11.02
C ARG A 57 2.66 -8.83 12.54
N TRP A 58 3.79 -8.46 13.15
CA TRP A 58 3.94 -8.45 14.61
C TRP A 58 2.99 -7.45 15.27
N LEU A 59 2.87 -6.23 14.74
CA LEU A 59 1.95 -5.20 15.21
C LEU A 59 0.49 -5.68 15.17
N LEU A 60 0.04 -6.14 14.01
CA LEU A 60 -1.33 -6.63 13.80
C LEU A 60 -1.62 -7.93 14.57
N GLY A 61 -0.58 -8.74 14.84
CA GLY A 61 -0.65 -9.96 15.65
C GLY A 61 -0.71 -9.73 17.16
N GLY A 62 -0.80 -8.48 17.62
CA GLY A 62 -0.87 -8.14 19.05
C GLY A 62 0.50 -8.08 19.73
N ARG A 63 1.57 -7.85 18.97
CA ARG A 63 2.93 -7.61 19.49
C ARG A 63 3.48 -8.76 20.34
N GLN A 64 3.24 -9.99 19.90
CA GLN A 64 3.69 -11.21 20.59
C GLN A 64 5.18 -11.46 20.32
N GLY A 65 5.96 -11.63 21.40
CA GLY A 65 7.41 -11.85 21.31
C GLY A 65 8.21 -10.58 20.97
N PRO A 66 9.53 -10.70 20.72
CA PRO A 66 10.36 -9.56 20.38
C PRO A 66 9.91 -8.93 19.05
N ALA A 67 10.01 -7.61 18.96
CA ALA A 67 9.76 -6.89 17.72
C ALA A 67 10.78 -7.35 16.66
N PRO A 68 10.33 -7.71 15.45
CA PRO A 68 11.23 -8.07 14.37
C PRO A 68 11.98 -6.84 13.86
N ASP A 69 13.20 -7.05 13.41
CA ASP A 69 13.96 -6.03 12.68
C ASP A 69 13.43 -5.92 11.23
N VAL A 70 13.99 -4.97 10.48
CA VAL A 70 13.78 -4.86 9.03
C VAL A 70 14.35 -6.10 8.36
N ALA A 71 13.48 -6.94 7.80
CA ALA A 71 13.89 -8.21 7.21
C ALA A 71 13.15 -8.49 5.91
N TYR A 72 13.91 -8.97 4.94
CA TYR A 72 13.35 -9.79 3.88
C TYR A 72 13.27 -11.20 4.43
N ASP A 73 12.15 -11.53 5.09
CA ASP A 73 11.85 -12.93 5.36
C ASP A 73 11.96 -13.68 4.03
N ARG A 74 12.96 -14.55 3.95
CA ARG A 74 12.94 -15.59 2.94
C ARG A 74 11.78 -16.45 3.35
N PHE A 75 10.67 -16.35 2.63
CA PHE A 75 9.61 -17.34 2.74
C PHE A 75 10.27 -18.70 2.51
N GLU A 76 10.54 -19.45 3.58
CA GLU A 76 10.88 -20.85 3.44
C GLU A 76 9.67 -21.52 2.80
N THR A 77 9.88 -22.08 1.62
CA THR A 77 8.84 -22.76 0.84
C THR A 77 8.24 -23.89 1.69
N PRO A 78 6.91 -24.09 1.67
CA PRO A 78 6.28 -25.26 2.29
C PRO A 78 6.83 -26.60 1.77
#